data_AF-A0A246BRJ4-F1
#
_entry.id   AF-A0A246BRJ4-F1
#
_cell.length_a   1.000
_cell.length_b   1.000
_cell.length_c   1.000
_cell.angle_alpha   90.00
_cell.angle_beta   90.00
_cell.angle_gamma   90.00
#
_symmetry.space_group_name_H-M   'P 1'
#
loop_
_entity.id
_entity.type
_entity.pdbx_description
1 polymer ?
#
loop_
_entity_poly.entity_id
_entity_poly.type
_entity_poly.pdbx_seq_one_letter_code
_entity_poly.pdbx_strand_id
1 'polypeptide(L)'
;MDAATKQRLLQQEFEALRPSDGGVSWAPPELLIPASQALRFLRRLAELDIALLSGVDLLELQPDHSVLVRETRQFREDRTLRLTEAARFVQSHLTDSEAMMFSYDVLDDIPWGERVSILRAKPSLCAQLTSEGQVKVTVTGAAALRASADLVWHHVRLLKVRVVGGETLELTGDSGRYAQLEQTTAWIRNVLTRTPDSQFYLLGEMLAYTSPLPEDQWLLPSDLSCPSQDDWGSSRNHGSRRKGS
;
A
#
# COMPACT_ATOMS: atom_id res chain seq x y z
N MET A 1 -4.20 -4.18 16.32
CA MET A 1 -3.62 -5.50 16.03
C MET A 1 -2.12 -5.37 16.14
N ASP A 2 -1.47 -6.31 16.84
CA ASP A 2 -0.01 -6.32 16.94
C ASP A 2 0.63 -6.93 15.68
N ALA A 3 1.92 -6.66 15.49
CA ALA A 3 2.69 -7.13 14.36
C ALA A 3 2.76 -8.67 14.29
N ALA A 4 2.82 -9.34 15.45
CA ALA A 4 2.86 -10.79 15.52
C ALA A 4 1.58 -11.43 14.96
N THR A 5 0.42 -10.83 15.23
CA THR A 5 -0.87 -11.29 14.72
C THR A 5 -0.98 -11.06 13.22
N LYS A 6 -0.57 -9.88 12.72
CA LYS A 6 -0.50 -9.60 11.28
C LYS A 6 0.40 -10.60 10.54
N GLN A 7 1.60 -10.83 11.07
CA GLN A 7 2.54 -11.79 10.50
C GLN A 7 1.97 -13.21 10.47
N ARG A 8 1.30 -13.63 11.55
CA ARG A 8 0.66 -14.94 11.64
C ARG A 8 -0.44 -15.10 10.59
N LEU A 9 -1.27 -14.08 10.37
CA LEU A 9 -2.31 -14.10 9.34
C LEU A 9 -1.71 -14.29 7.95
N LEU A 10 -0.66 -13.52 7.61
CA LEU A 10 0.03 -13.65 6.32
C LEU A 10 0.61 -15.05 6.12
N GLN A 11 1.22 -15.65 7.15
CA GLN A 11 1.76 -17.01 7.10
C GLN A 11 0.71 -18.12 7.02
N GLN A 12 -0.49 -17.88 7.56
CA GLN A 12 -1.60 -18.84 7.49
C GLN A 12 -2.29 -18.80 6.12
N GLU A 13 -2.37 -17.62 5.51
CA GLU A 13 -3.06 -17.39 4.25
C GLU A 13 -2.18 -17.66 3.02
N PHE A 14 -0.87 -17.45 3.15
CA PHE A 14 0.09 -17.60 2.07
C PHE A 14 1.21 -18.53 2.50
N GLU A 15 1.68 -19.34 1.56
CA GLU A 15 2.57 -20.44 1.85
C GLU A 15 3.94 -19.93 2.32
N ALA A 16 4.31 -20.26 3.57
CA ALA A 16 5.68 -20.12 4.05
C ALA A 16 6.50 -21.31 3.53
N LEU A 17 6.87 -21.29 2.25
CA LEU A 17 7.83 -22.27 1.73
C LEU A 17 9.15 -22.11 2.48
N ARG A 18 9.54 -23.12 3.27
CA ARG A 18 10.86 -23.17 3.90
C ARG A 18 11.85 -23.70 2.88
N PRO A 19 12.92 -22.98 2.51
CA PRO A 19 13.99 -23.58 1.73
C PRO A 19 14.57 -24.76 2.52
N SER A 20 14.67 -25.91 1.86
CA SER A 20 15.24 -27.12 2.42
C SER A 20 16.70 -26.89 2.87
N ASP A 21 16.99 -27.39 4.08
CA ASP A 21 18.19 -27.15 4.86
C ASP A 21 19.50 -27.19 4.05
N GLY A 22 20.28 -26.10 4.10
CA GLY A 22 21.65 -26.08 3.58
C GLY A 22 22.32 -24.72 3.41
N GLY A 23 21.57 -23.61 3.44
CA GLY A 23 22.10 -22.26 3.28
C GLY A 23 21.67 -21.33 4.41
N VAL A 24 22.59 -20.45 4.83
CA VAL A 24 22.50 -19.40 5.87
C VAL A 24 21.08 -19.02 6.27
N SER A 25 20.79 -19.03 7.58
CA SER A 25 19.54 -18.55 8.18
C SER A 25 19.20 -17.13 7.71
N TRP A 26 18.31 -17.00 6.73
CA TRP A 26 17.66 -15.72 6.44
C TRP A 26 16.69 -15.40 7.58
N ALA A 27 16.65 -14.13 7.98
CA ALA A 27 15.75 -13.60 9.01
C ALA A 27 14.29 -13.58 8.50
N PRO A 28 13.32 -13.04 9.27
CA PRO A 28 11.96 -13.60 9.47
C PRO A 28 11.23 -13.97 8.16
N PRO A 29 10.33 -14.99 8.18
CA PRO A 29 10.08 -15.85 7.04
C PRO A 29 9.65 -15.05 5.81
N GLU A 30 10.54 -15.02 4.84
CA GLU A 30 10.29 -14.51 3.51
C GLU A 30 9.27 -15.43 2.85
N LEU A 31 8.03 -14.96 2.75
CA LEU A 31 6.95 -15.72 2.12
C LEU A 31 7.23 -15.77 0.62
N LEU A 32 7.38 -16.98 0.09
CA LEU A 32 7.43 -17.22 -1.36
C LEU A 32 6.00 -17.25 -1.88
N ILE A 33 5.62 -16.22 -2.62
CA ILE A 33 4.27 -16.05 -3.13
C ILE A 33 4.27 -16.48 -4.60
N PRO A 34 3.47 -17.48 -5.03
CA PRO A 34 3.27 -17.75 -6.44
C PRO A 34 2.84 -16.48 -7.18
N ALA A 35 3.36 -16.20 -8.38
CA ALA A 35 3.04 -14.97 -9.11
C ALA A 35 1.52 -14.79 -9.29
N SER A 36 0.77 -15.88 -9.46
CA SER A 36 -0.70 -15.90 -9.52
C SER A 36 -1.41 -15.39 -8.25
N GLN A 37 -0.73 -15.41 -7.10
CA GLN A 37 -1.24 -14.92 -5.81
C GLN A 37 -0.66 -13.57 -5.40
N ALA A 38 0.34 -13.05 -6.12
CA ALA A 38 1.09 -11.85 -5.73
C ALA A 38 0.21 -10.60 -5.56
N LEU A 39 -0.79 -10.38 -6.43
CA LEU A 39 -1.74 -9.27 -6.26
C LEU A 39 -2.64 -9.44 -5.04
N ARG A 40 -3.07 -10.67 -4.73
CA ARG A 40 -3.86 -10.96 -3.54
C ARG A 40 -3.02 -10.73 -2.27
N PHE A 41 -1.73 -11.09 -2.31
CA PHE A 41 -0.80 -10.82 -1.23
C PHE A 41 -0.63 -9.31 -0.98
N LEU A 42 -0.39 -8.52 -2.02
CA LEU A 42 -0.28 -7.05 -1.91
C LEU A 42 -1.55 -6.39 -1.35
N ARG A 43 -2.73 -6.88 -1.74
CA ARG A 43 -4.01 -6.42 -1.14
C ARG A 43 -4.08 -6.76 0.34
N ARG A 44 -3.67 -7.97 0.72
CA ARG A 44 -3.67 -8.36 2.13
C ARG A 44 -2.72 -7.51 2.96
N LEU A 45 -1.57 -7.14 2.39
CA LEU A 45 -0.69 -6.15 3.01
C LEU A 45 -1.40 -4.80 3.20
N ALA A 46 -2.07 -4.29 2.16
CA ALA A 46 -2.81 -3.02 2.24
C ALA A 46 -3.95 -3.06 3.29
N GLU A 47 -4.69 -4.17 3.33
CA GLU A 47 -5.79 -4.42 4.26
C GLU A 47 -5.33 -4.45 5.73
N LEU A 48 -4.14 -5.00 5.99
CA LEU A 48 -3.51 -5.02 7.30
C LEU A 48 -2.72 -3.74 7.63
N ASP A 49 -2.83 -2.71 6.78
CA ASP A 49 -2.09 -1.44 6.87
C ASP A 49 -0.54 -1.62 6.86
N ILE A 50 -0.05 -2.62 6.14
CA ILE A 50 1.37 -2.94 5.96
C ILE A 50 1.85 -2.34 4.63
N ALA A 51 2.19 -1.06 4.62
CA ALA A 51 2.68 -0.41 3.40
C ALA A 51 4.22 -0.31 3.31
N LEU A 52 4.95 -0.78 4.32
CA LEU A 52 6.42 -0.71 4.36
C LEU A 52 7.08 -1.80 3.51
N LEU A 53 6.69 -1.89 2.25
CA LEU A 53 7.36 -2.73 1.27
C LEU A 53 8.70 -2.08 0.89
N SER A 54 9.80 -2.82 0.84
CA SER A 54 11.13 -2.33 0.47
C SER A 54 11.61 -2.92 -0.85
N GLY A 55 11.10 -4.07 -1.27
CA GLY A 55 11.39 -4.64 -2.58
C GLY A 55 10.55 -5.86 -2.93
N VAL A 56 10.70 -6.29 -4.19
CA VAL A 56 10.19 -7.55 -4.72
C VAL A 56 11.31 -8.22 -5.50
N ASP A 57 11.56 -9.50 -5.22
CA ASP A 57 12.41 -10.36 -6.03
C ASP A 57 11.52 -11.31 -6.84
N LEU A 58 11.73 -11.33 -8.17
CA LEU A 58 11.14 -12.29 -9.08
C LEU A 58 12.01 -13.53 -9.12
N LEU A 59 11.38 -14.68 -8.92
CA LEU A 59 12.05 -15.95 -8.71
C LEU A 59 11.55 -16.97 -9.73
N GLU A 60 12.47 -17.71 -10.33
CA GLU A 60 12.17 -18.87 -11.17
C GLU A 60 12.47 -20.14 -10.40
N LEU A 61 11.48 -21.04 -10.34
CA LEU A 61 11.65 -22.37 -9.77
C LEU A 61 12.27 -23.31 -10.80
N GLN A 62 13.46 -23.80 -10.50
CA GLN A 62 14.16 -24.76 -11.35
C GLN A 62 13.62 -26.19 -11.12
N PRO A 63 13.80 -27.12 -12.08
CA PRO A 63 13.33 -28.50 -11.95
C PRO A 63 13.94 -29.27 -10.77
N ASP A 64 15.10 -28.84 -10.28
CA ASP A 64 15.78 -29.38 -9.10
C ASP A 64 15.32 -28.74 -7.79
N HIS A 65 14.25 -27.92 -7.83
CA HIS A 65 13.70 -27.14 -6.73
C HIS A 65 14.61 -26.02 -6.21
N SER A 66 15.71 -25.72 -6.92
CA SER A 66 16.48 -24.51 -6.65
C SER A 66 15.72 -23.26 -7.13
N VAL A 67 16.01 -22.12 -6.51
CA VAL A 67 15.37 -20.84 -6.82
C VAL A 67 16.40 -19.91 -7.43
N LEU A 68 16.10 -19.37 -8.61
CA LEU A 68 16.94 -18.38 -9.28
C LEU A 68 16.28 -17.01 -9.22
N VAL A 69 17.01 -16.00 -8.73
CA VAL A 69 16.56 -14.59 -8.81
C VAL A 69 16.70 -14.10 -10.25
N ARG A 70 15.56 -13.81 -10.89
CA ARG A 70 15.48 -13.26 -12.25
C ARG A 70 15.66 -11.75 -12.24
N GLU A 71 14.94 -11.07 -11.35
CA GLU A 71 14.91 -9.62 -11.25
C GLU A 71 14.67 -9.19 -9.81
N THR A 72 15.30 -8.09 -9.42
CA THR A 72 15.12 -7.46 -8.10
C THR A 72 14.67 -6.03 -8.29
N ARG A 73 13.52 -5.68 -7.72
CA ARG A 73 13.02 -4.31 -7.67
C ARG A 73 13.09 -3.77 -6.25
N GLN A 74 13.82 -2.67 -6.06
CA GLN A 74 13.95 -1.98 -4.77
C GLN A 74 13.19 -0.65 -4.78
N PHE A 75 12.40 -0.38 -3.75
CA PHE A 75 11.57 0.83 -3.63
C PHE A 75 12.20 1.80 -2.63
N ARG A 76 12.79 2.90 -3.13
CA ARG A 76 13.66 3.76 -2.30
C ARG A 76 13.06 5.10 -1.87
N GLU A 77 11.92 5.55 -2.41
CA GLU A 77 11.61 7.00 -2.35
C GLU A 77 10.33 7.43 -1.61
N ASP A 78 9.23 6.66 -1.63
CA ASP A 78 8.00 7.04 -0.90
C ASP A 78 7.25 5.80 -0.43
N ARG A 79 7.10 5.62 0.89
CA ARG A 79 6.43 4.46 1.52
C ARG A 79 4.99 4.27 1.04
N THR A 80 4.35 5.35 0.60
CA THR A 80 2.94 5.33 0.23
C THR A 80 2.70 4.81 -1.18
N LEU A 81 3.66 5.02 -2.09
CA LEU A 81 3.56 4.60 -3.49
C LEU A 81 4.13 3.19 -3.74
N ARG A 82 4.78 2.58 -2.75
CA ARG A 82 5.48 1.29 -2.92
C ARG A 82 4.53 0.13 -3.19
N LEU A 83 3.36 0.11 -2.56
CA LEU A 83 2.35 -0.91 -2.83
C LEU A 83 1.86 -0.80 -4.28
N THR A 84 1.63 0.42 -4.77
CA THR A 84 1.25 0.66 -6.16
C THR A 84 2.37 0.30 -7.15
N GLU A 85 3.61 0.69 -6.86
CA GLU A 85 4.77 0.33 -7.68
C GLU A 85 4.99 -1.18 -7.73
N ALA A 86 4.85 -1.86 -6.60
CA ALA A 86 4.90 -3.31 -6.53
C ALA A 86 3.76 -3.97 -7.28
N ALA A 87 2.52 -3.46 -7.15
CA ALA A 87 1.39 -4.00 -7.89
C ALA A 87 1.59 -3.89 -9.41
N ARG A 88 2.13 -2.75 -9.89
CA ARG A 88 2.49 -2.58 -11.31
C ARG A 88 3.61 -3.53 -11.74
N PHE A 89 4.64 -3.70 -10.91
CA PHE A 89 5.72 -4.66 -11.17
C PHE A 89 5.21 -6.10 -11.22
N VAL A 90 4.33 -6.48 -10.29
CA VAL A 90 3.69 -7.80 -10.28
C VAL A 90 2.88 -8.00 -11.56
N GLN A 91 2.05 -7.03 -11.95
CA GLN A 91 1.22 -7.11 -13.15
C GLN A 91 2.02 -7.34 -14.44
N SER A 92 3.22 -6.75 -14.57
CA SER A 92 4.07 -6.98 -15.74
C SER A 92 4.73 -8.36 -15.77
N HIS A 93 4.65 -9.14 -14.67
CA HIS A 93 5.32 -10.43 -14.48
C HIS A 93 4.35 -11.52 -13.96
N LEU A 94 3.05 -11.41 -14.26
CA LEU A 94 2.08 -12.47 -13.95
C LEU A 94 2.25 -13.65 -14.93
N THR A 95 3.18 -14.55 -14.64
CA THR A 95 3.34 -15.83 -15.37
C THR A 95 3.22 -17.02 -14.42
N ASP A 96 2.73 -18.17 -14.92
CA ASP A 96 2.40 -19.32 -14.06
C ASP A 96 3.62 -20.08 -13.50
N SER A 97 4.83 -19.83 -14.03
CA SER A 97 6.07 -20.52 -13.64
C SER A 97 6.96 -19.75 -12.66
N GLU A 98 6.51 -18.59 -12.19
CA GLU A 98 7.31 -17.68 -11.36
C GLU A 98 6.75 -17.56 -9.93
N ALA A 99 7.65 -17.33 -8.99
CA ALA A 99 7.34 -16.96 -7.61
C ALA A 99 7.92 -15.57 -7.33
N MET A 100 7.40 -14.90 -6.31
CA MET A 100 7.82 -13.58 -5.90
C MET A 100 8.07 -13.57 -4.40
N MET A 101 9.15 -12.92 -4.00
CA MET A 101 9.49 -12.70 -2.61
C MET A 101 9.40 -11.20 -2.31
N PHE A 102 8.64 -10.86 -1.27
CA PHE A 102 8.40 -9.47 -0.89
C PHE A 102 9.19 -9.14 0.37
N SER A 103 9.98 -8.09 0.32
CA SER A 103 10.65 -7.55 1.51
C SER A 103 9.77 -6.47 2.13
N TYR A 104 9.30 -6.66 3.37
CA TYR A 104 8.44 -5.69 4.07
C TYR A 104 8.61 -5.72 5.59
N ASP A 105 8.26 -4.61 6.24
CA ASP A 105 8.23 -4.49 7.70
C ASP A 105 6.79 -4.54 8.22
N VAL A 106 6.52 -5.41 9.20
CA VAL A 106 5.24 -5.47 9.90
C VAL A 106 5.32 -4.68 11.21
N LEU A 107 4.39 -3.74 11.37
CA LEU A 107 4.31 -2.88 12.56
C LEU A 107 2.96 -3.04 13.26
N ASP A 108 2.96 -2.75 14.56
CA ASP A 108 1.75 -2.65 15.37
C ASP A 108 0.82 -1.55 14.86
N ASP A 109 -0.47 -1.76 15.02
CA ASP A 109 -1.45 -0.70 14.80
C ASP A 109 -1.29 0.38 15.86
N ILE A 110 -1.19 1.62 15.40
CA ILE A 110 -1.00 2.77 16.29
C ILE A 110 -2.38 3.23 16.80
N PRO A 111 -2.65 3.19 18.12
CA PRO A 111 -3.91 3.66 18.68
C PRO A 111 -4.15 5.15 18.37
N TRP A 112 -5.42 5.56 18.34
CA TRP A 112 -5.79 6.95 18.05
C TRP A 112 -5.03 8.00 18.89
N GLY A 113 -4.95 7.80 20.21
CA GLY A 113 -4.24 8.74 21.11
C GLY A 113 -2.75 8.85 20.83
N GLU A 114 -2.12 7.77 20.38
CA GLU A 114 -0.70 7.77 20.00
C GLU A 114 -0.48 8.43 18.64
N ARG A 115 -1.36 8.19 17.65
CA ARG A 115 -1.35 8.91 16.36
C ARG A 115 -1.47 10.43 16.56
N VAL A 116 -2.38 10.88 17.43
CA VAL A 116 -2.51 12.28 17.82
C VAL A 116 -1.20 12.82 18.40
N SER A 117 -0.59 12.06 19.32
CA SER A 117 0.66 12.45 19.97
C SER A 117 1.81 12.55 18.97
N ILE A 118 1.94 11.60 18.06
CA ILE A 118 2.94 11.59 16.99
C ILE A 118 2.75 12.80 16.06
N LEU A 119 1.54 13.08 15.61
CA LEU A 119 1.28 14.22 14.73
C LEU A 119 1.59 15.56 15.40
N ARG A 120 1.26 15.72 16.69
CA ARG A 120 1.63 16.93 17.47
C ARG A 120 3.14 17.05 17.66
N ALA A 121 3.83 15.93 17.85
CA ALA A 121 5.25 15.90 18.10
C ALA A 121 6.09 16.08 16.83
N LYS A 122 5.54 15.87 15.62
CA LYS A 122 6.24 16.06 14.34
C LYS A 122 6.51 17.56 14.07
N PRO A 123 7.75 18.06 14.29
CA PRO A 123 8.02 19.49 14.19
C PRO A 123 7.90 20.01 12.75
N SER A 124 8.10 19.12 11.76
CA SER A 124 7.95 19.44 10.34
C SER A 124 6.51 19.72 9.91
N LEU A 125 5.52 19.33 10.70
CA LEU A 125 4.10 19.52 10.36
C LEU A 125 3.45 20.65 11.15
N CYS A 126 3.96 20.98 12.34
CA CYS A 126 3.33 21.95 13.26
C CYS A 126 1.80 21.71 13.38
N ALA A 127 1.39 20.44 13.47
CA ALA A 127 -0.01 20.06 13.36
C ALA A 127 -0.81 20.55 14.57
N GLN A 128 -1.91 21.26 14.31
CA GLN A 128 -2.89 21.65 15.32
C GLN A 128 -4.05 20.68 15.27
N LEU A 129 -4.35 20.04 16.41
CA LEU A 129 -5.43 19.05 16.52
C LEU A 129 -6.50 19.55 17.48
N THR A 130 -7.75 19.61 17.04
CA THR A 130 -8.90 20.01 17.87
C THR A 130 -9.42 18.83 18.70
N SER A 131 -10.31 19.12 19.67
CA SER A 131 -11.00 18.10 20.48
C SER A 131 -11.87 17.16 19.66
N GLU A 132 -12.36 17.62 18.51
CA GLU A 132 -13.21 16.88 17.58
C GLU A 132 -12.41 16.07 16.55
N GLY A 133 -11.08 15.99 16.69
CA GLY A 133 -10.23 15.21 15.79
C GLY A 133 -9.90 15.89 14.45
N GLN A 134 -10.19 17.19 14.29
CA GLN A 134 -9.74 17.93 13.12
C GLN A 134 -8.23 18.18 13.19
N VAL A 135 -7.53 17.97 12.08
CA VAL A 135 -6.10 18.17 11.95
C VAL A 135 -5.84 19.33 10.98
N LYS A 136 -5.04 20.29 11.41
CA LYS A 136 -4.69 21.49 10.64
C LYS A 136 -3.17 21.60 10.54
N VAL A 137 -2.65 21.72 9.34
CA VAL A 137 -1.21 21.84 9.06
C VAL A 137 -0.98 23.02 8.13
N THR A 138 0.03 23.82 8.43
CA THR A 138 0.48 24.91 7.56
C THR A 138 1.96 24.73 7.25
N VAL A 139 2.29 24.62 5.97
CA VAL A 139 3.66 24.34 5.48
C VAL A 139 3.95 25.12 4.20
N THR A 140 5.22 25.33 3.89
CA THR A 140 5.65 26.13 2.73
C THR A 140 6.34 25.26 1.68
N GLY A 141 6.06 25.55 0.41
CA GLY A 141 6.71 24.96 -0.74
C GLY A 141 6.58 23.43 -0.80
N ALA A 142 7.65 22.76 -1.21
CA ALA A 142 7.68 21.31 -1.42
C ALA A 142 7.38 20.48 -0.15
N ALA A 143 7.50 21.07 1.05
CA ALA A 143 7.14 20.40 2.29
C ALA A 143 5.65 20.00 2.35
N ALA A 144 4.79 20.66 1.58
CA ALA A 144 3.37 20.33 1.44
C ALA A 144 3.11 18.91 0.91
N LEU A 145 3.98 18.39 0.04
CA LEU A 145 3.86 17.02 -0.48
C LEU A 145 4.09 15.99 0.64
N ARG A 146 5.17 16.17 1.40
CA ARG A 146 5.48 15.29 2.53
C ARG A 146 4.45 15.42 3.65
N ALA A 147 3.94 16.63 3.91
CA ALA A 147 2.87 16.84 4.88
C ALA A 147 1.58 16.10 4.49
N SER A 148 1.21 16.13 3.20
CA SER A 148 0.03 15.40 2.71
C SER A 148 0.18 13.90 2.91
N ALA A 149 1.33 13.34 2.51
CA ALA A 149 1.63 11.92 2.69
C ALA A 149 1.64 11.52 4.18
N ASP A 150 2.28 12.31 5.03
CA ASP A 150 2.33 12.06 6.47
C ASP A 150 0.94 12.08 7.12
N LEU A 151 0.07 13.01 6.74
CA LEU A 151 -1.28 13.09 7.27
C LEU A 151 -2.09 11.85 6.88
N VAL A 152 -2.10 11.52 5.59
CA VAL A 152 -2.81 10.35 5.05
C VAL A 152 -2.29 9.05 5.70
N TRP A 153 -0.97 8.94 5.90
CA TRP A 153 -0.35 7.82 6.60
C TRP A 153 -0.86 7.64 8.02
N HIS A 154 -0.99 8.75 8.77
CA HIS A 154 -1.55 8.75 10.12
C HIS A 154 -3.08 8.73 10.15
N HIS A 155 -3.70 8.19 9.09
CA HIS A 155 -5.16 8.02 8.93
C HIS A 155 -5.94 9.32 9.07
N VAL A 156 -5.35 10.41 8.59
CA VAL A 156 -6.08 11.67 8.43
C VAL A 156 -6.71 11.67 7.05
N ARG A 157 -8.04 11.68 7.02
CA ARG A 157 -8.79 11.98 5.79
C ARG A 157 -8.63 13.45 5.48
N LEU A 158 -7.97 13.77 4.37
CA LEU A 158 -7.85 15.15 3.93
C LEU A 158 -9.22 15.62 3.45
N LEU A 159 -9.64 16.79 3.92
CA LEU A 159 -10.90 17.43 3.54
C LEU A 159 -10.65 18.55 2.54
N LYS A 160 -9.58 19.32 2.74
CA LYS A 160 -9.20 20.38 1.81
C LYS A 160 -7.72 20.74 1.91
N VAL A 161 -7.20 21.24 0.80
CA VAL A 161 -5.89 21.87 0.70
C VAL A 161 -6.05 23.22 0.04
N ARG A 162 -5.53 24.28 0.66
CA ARG A 162 -5.60 25.65 0.11
C ARG A 162 -4.24 26.31 0.06
N VAL A 163 -4.03 27.16 -0.93
CA VAL A 163 -2.94 28.15 -0.93
C VAL A 163 -3.40 29.36 -0.13
N VAL A 164 -2.55 29.89 0.74
CA VAL A 164 -2.85 31.13 1.48
C VAL A 164 -3.01 32.28 0.49
N GLY A 165 -4.21 32.88 0.46
CA GLY A 165 -4.57 33.96 -0.47
C GLY A 165 -4.83 33.51 -1.91
N GLY A 166 -4.97 32.21 -2.17
CA GLY A 166 -5.12 31.66 -3.51
C GLY A 166 -6.21 30.60 -3.63
N GLU A 167 -5.97 29.66 -4.54
CA GLU A 167 -6.90 28.58 -4.87
C GLU A 167 -7.03 27.53 -3.76
N THR A 168 -8.16 26.82 -3.76
CA THR A 168 -8.49 25.74 -2.82
C THR A 168 -8.92 24.50 -3.59
N LEU A 169 -8.36 23.36 -3.18
CA LEU A 169 -8.81 22.03 -3.55
C LEU A 169 -9.69 21.48 -2.40
N GLU A 170 -10.97 21.27 -2.68
CA GLU A 170 -11.87 20.53 -1.81
C GLU A 170 -11.86 19.05 -2.22
N LEU A 171 -11.68 18.15 -1.25
CA LEU A 171 -11.66 16.70 -1.47
C LEU A 171 -13.03 16.14 -1.08
N THR A 172 -13.65 15.37 -1.97
CA THR A 172 -14.95 14.77 -1.72
C THR A 172 -14.85 13.68 -0.66
N GLY A 173 -15.91 13.52 0.12
CA GLY A 173 -15.99 12.49 1.17
C GLY A 173 -16.01 11.05 0.63
N ASP A 174 -16.29 10.87 -0.65
CA ASP A 174 -16.43 9.56 -1.31
C ASP A 174 -15.09 9.02 -1.86
N SER A 175 -14.04 9.84 -1.88
CA SER A 175 -12.73 9.44 -2.41
C SER A 175 -11.93 8.64 -1.38
N GLY A 176 -11.46 7.46 -1.77
CA GLY A 176 -10.61 6.63 -0.92
C GLY A 176 -9.21 7.23 -0.64
N ARG A 177 -8.52 6.70 0.38
CA ARG A 177 -7.25 7.21 0.93
C ARG A 177 -6.15 7.38 -0.13
N TYR A 178 -5.98 6.39 -1.01
CA TYR A 178 -5.05 6.49 -2.15
C TYR A 178 -5.43 7.64 -3.09
N ALA A 179 -6.70 7.70 -3.53
CA ALA A 179 -7.17 8.71 -4.49
C ALA A 179 -7.04 10.13 -3.94
N GLN A 180 -7.33 10.33 -2.65
CA GLN A 180 -7.13 11.61 -1.97
C GLN A 180 -5.66 12.04 -2.01
N LEU A 181 -4.73 11.12 -1.74
CA LEU A 181 -3.31 11.43 -1.79
C LEU A 181 -2.84 11.76 -3.21
N GLU A 182 -3.25 10.97 -4.19
CA GLU A 182 -2.89 11.18 -5.60
C GLU A 182 -3.40 12.53 -6.11
N GLN A 183 -4.68 12.84 -5.88
CA GLN A 183 -5.29 14.10 -6.26
C GLN A 183 -4.60 15.29 -5.58
N THR A 184 -4.35 15.17 -4.27
CA THR A 184 -3.71 16.24 -3.48
C THR A 184 -2.28 16.50 -3.96
N THR A 185 -1.48 15.44 -4.14
CA THR A 185 -0.08 15.57 -4.55
C THR A 185 0.04 16.13 -5.97
N ALA A 186 -0.81 15.69 -6.90
CA ALA A 186 -0.87 16.22 -8.26
C ALA A 186 -1.21 17.73 -8.26
N TRP A 187 -2.20 18.13 -7.46
CA TRP A 187 -2.60 19.52 -7.34
C TRP A 187 -1.50 20.40 -6.72
N ILE A 188 -0.89 19.96 -5.62
CA ILE A 188 0.23 20.70 -4.98
C ILE A 188 1.38 20.87 -5.96
N ARG A 189 1.77 19.80 -6.68
CA ARG A 189 2.83 19.89 -7.72
C ARG A 189 2.50 20.95 -8.76
N ASN A 190 1.26 20.98 -9.26
CA ASN A 190 0.82 21.98 -10.23
C ASN A 190 0.81 23.42 -9.68
N VAL A 191 0.58 23.62 -8.38
CA VAL A 191 0.77 24.94 -7.76
C VAL A 191 2.26 25.28 -7.70
N LEU A 192 3.09 24.35 -7.24
CA LEU A 192 4.53 24.57 -7.05
C LEU A 192 5.27 24.88 -8.36
N THR A 193 4.82 24.38 -9.51
CA THR A 193 5.39 24.75 -10.81
C THR A 193 5.18 26.22 -11.16
N ARG A 194 4.12 26.84 -10.64
CA ARG A 194 3.78 28.25 -10.86
C ARG A 194 4.35 29.14 -9.74
N THR A 195 4.26 28.68 -8.50
CA THR A 195 4.64 29.42 -7.30
C THR A 195 5.33 28.50 -6.28
N PRO A 196 6.66 28.28 -6.40
CA PRO A 196 7.41 27.31 -5.58
C PRO A 196 7.36 27.57 -4.07
N ASP A 197 7.25 28.84 -3.65
CA ASP A 197 7.27 29.25 -2.24
C ASP A 197 5.87 29.43 -1.64
N SER A 198 4.84 28.87 -2.29
CA SER A 198 3.47 28.96 -1.81
C SER A 198 3.34 28.38 -0.40
N GLN A 199 2.58 29.07 0.44
CA GLN A 199 2.17 28.54 1.73
C GLN A 199 0.86 27.75 1.56
N PHE A 200 0.88 26.49 1.99
CA PHE A 200 -0.24 25.58 1.94
C PHE A 200 -0.85 25.39 3.33
N TYR A 201 -2.17 25.40 3.39
CA TYR A 201 -2.94 25.00 4.56
C TYR A 201 -3.71 23.73 4.24
N LEU A 202 -3.43 22.67 4.98
CA LEU A 202 -4.06 21.36 4.87
C LEU A 202 -5.02 21.20 6.05
N LEU A 203 -6.26 20.83 5.76
CA LEU A 203 -7.26 20.45 6.76
C LEU A 203 -7.70 19.03 6.50
N GLY A 204 -7.75 18.24 7.56
CA GLY A 204 -8.29 16.90 7.55
C GLY A 204 -8.99 16.53 8.85
N GLU A 205 -9.47 15.30 8.89
CA GLU A 205 -10.13 14.68 10.03
C GLU A 205 -9.44 13.35 10.35
N MET A 206 -9.13 13.13 11.62
CA MET A 206 -8.52 11.88 12.04
C MET A 206 -9.56 10.77 12.07
N LEU A 207 -9.36 9.74 11.25
CA LEU A 207 -10.25 8.60 11.18
C LEU A 207 -10.04 7.64 12.37
N ALA A 208 -11.12 6.99 12.78
CA ALA A 208 -11.02 5.79 13.60
C ALA A 208 -10.26 4.71 12.82
N TYR A 209 -9.42 3.94 13.51
CA TYR A 209 -8.71 2.84 12.91
C TYR A 209 -9.47 1.53 13.14
N THR A 210 -9.66 0.75 12.08
CA THR A 210 -10.18 -0.62 12.13
C THR A 210 -9.17 -1.56 11.49
N SER A 211 -9.01 -2.75 12.04
CA SER A 211 -8.20 -3.82 11.43
C SER A 211 -9.07 -5.06 11.25
N PRO A 212 -9.27 -5.57 10.03
CA PRO A 212 -8.74 -5.05 8.75
C PRO A 212 -9.28 -3.67 8.35
N LEU A 213 -8.51 -2.95 7.52
CA LEU A 213 -8.96 -1.69 6.92
C LEU A 213 -9.96 -1.94 5.79
N PRO A 214 -11.01 -1.13 5.65
CA PRO A 214 -11.86 -1.17 4.47
C PRO A 214 -11.10 -0.65 3.23
N GLU A 215 -11.51 -1.10 2.04
CA GLU A 215 -10.78 -0.85 0.77
C GLU A 215 -10.62 0.64 0.45
N ASP A 216 -11.64 1.45 0.75
CA ASP A 216 -11.59 2.90 0.60
C ASP A 216 -10.54 3.56 1.52
N GLN A 217 -10.00 2.83 2.50
CA GLN A 217 -8.89 3.28 3.34
C GLN A 217 -7.56 2.66 2.94
N TRP A 218 -7.45 1.94 1.83
CA TRP A 218 -6.17 1.36 1.40
C TRP A 218 -5.27 2.42 0.75
N LEU A 219 -3.95 2.21 0.85
CA LEU A 219 -2.92 2.93 0.08
C LEU A 219 -2.54 2.15 -1.18
N LEU A 220 -3.53 1.44 -1.74
CA LEU A 220 -3.45 0.71 -2.99
C LEU A 220 -4.64 1.15 -3.85
N PRO A 221 -4.45 1.44 -5.15
CA PRO A 221 -5.55 1.75 -6.05
C PRO A 221 -6.56 0.59 -6.17
N SER A 222 -7.85 0.90 -6.18
CA SER A 222 -8.93 -0.10 -6.32
C SER A 222 -8.87 -0.88 -7.63
N ASP A 223 -8.41 -0.27 -8.72
CA ASP A 223 -8.23 -0.94 -10.02
C ASP A 223 -7.09 -1.98 -9.99
N LEU A 224 -6.06 -1.74 -9.17
CA LEU A 224 -5.01 -2.73 -8.88
C LEU A 224 -5.46 -3.75 -7.81
N SER A 225 -6.63 -3.54 -7.22
CA SER A 225 -7.28 -4.39 -6.22
C SER A 225 -8.18 -5.48 -6.81
N CYS A 226 -8.22 -5.68 -8.14
CA CYS A 226 -8.92 -6.80 -8.81
C CYS A 226 -7.98 -7.60 -9.75
N PRO A 227 -8.11 -8.94 -9.86
CA PRO A 227 -9.37 -9.67 -10.06
C PRO A 227 -9.75 -10.59 -8.88
N SER A 228 -11.05 -10.78 -8.70
CA SER A 228 -11.66 -11.85 -7.90
C SER A 228 -11.42 -13.21 -8.56
N GLN A 229 -11.24 -14.24 -7.73
CA GLN A 229 -10.72 -15.56 -8.10
C GLN A 229 -11.73 -16.47 -8.84
N ASP A 230 -12.87 -15.95 -9.33
CA ASP A 230 -13.97 -16.77 -9.87
C ASP A 230 -13.96 -16.94 -11.40
N ASP A 231 -13.16 -16.20 -12.17
CA ASP A 231 -13.21 -16.28 -13.65
C ASP A 231 -12.25 -17.30 -14.29
N TRP A 232 -11.36 -17.92 -13.51
CA TRP A 232 -10.51 -19.01 -14.03
C TRP A 232 -11.18 -20.40 -13.97
N GLY A 233 -12.45 -20.44 -13.56
CA GLY A 233 -13.25 -21.65 -13.35
C GLY A 233 -14.26 -22.00 -14.46
N SER A 234 -14.16 -21.43 -15.66
CA SER A 234 -14.99 -21.86 -16.82
C SER A 234 -14.15 -22.38 -17.98
N SER A 235 -13.25 -23.30 -17.68
CA SER A 235 -12.66 -24.16 -18.71
C SER A 235 -12.49 -25.57 -18.16
N ARG A 236 -13.56 -26.39 -18.22
CA ARG A 236 -13.49 -27.85 -18.34
C ARG A 236 -14.86 -28.49 -18.62
N ASN A 237 -14.96 -29.01 -19.84
CA ASN A 237 -15.52 -30.33 -20.19
C ASN A 237 -17.03 -30.60 -20.04
N HIS A 238 -17.73 -30.51 -21.18
CA HIS A 238 -18.55 -31.61 -21.70
C HIS A 238 -17.95 -31.98 -23.07
N GLY A 239 -17.37 -33.16 -23.30
CA GLY A 239 -17.91 -34.47 -22.97
C GLY A 239 -18.43 -35.09 -24.26
N SER A 240 -17.56 -35.85 -24.94
CA SER A 240 -17.84 -36.63 -26.14
C SER A 240 -19.19 -37.35 -26.10
N ARG A 241 -19.95 -37.30 -27.19
CA ARG A 241 -20.83 -38.41 -27.60
C ARG A 241 -20.81 -38.60 -29.11
N ARG A 242 -20.05 -39.63 -29.53
CA ARG A 242 -20.29 -40.39 -30.75
C ARG A 242 -21.73 -40.95 -30.76
N LYS A 243 -22.38 -40.88 -31.91
CA LYS A 243 -23.20 -41.90 -32.62
C LYS A 243 -23.47 -41.25 -33.99
N GLY A 244 -23.11 -41.81 -35.15
CA GLY A 244 -23.27 -43.19 -35.56
C GLY A 244 -24.66 -43.36 -36.17
N SER A 245 -24.79 -42.99 -37.45
CA SER A 245 -25.67 -43.55 -38.49
C SER A 245 -25.43 -42.82 -39.80
#